data_AF-A0A832ZFZ0-F1
#
_entry.id   AF-A0A832ZFZ0-F1
#
_cell.length_a   1.000
_cell.length_b   1.000
_cell.length_c   1.000
_cell.angle_alpha   90.00
_cell.angle_beta   90.00
_cell.angle_gamma   90.00
#
_symmetry.space_group_name_H-M   'P 1'
#
loop_
_entity.id
_entity.type
_entity.pdbx_description
1 polymer ?
#
loop_
_entity_poly.entity_id
_entity_poly.type
_entity_poly.pdbx_seq_one_letter_code
_entity_poly.pdbx_strand_id
1 'polypeptide(L)'
;RQWAGFYAKTPDNNPAIGRIQHVDELYIAAGFSGHGFMMALGVGEAIAELIVKGKSKVPLDWDWYDPHRFERGELRSAAFQIG
;
A
#
# COMPACT_ATOMS: atom_id res chain seq x y z
N ARG A 1 -10.55 -5.38 -30.94
CA ARG A 1 -10.92 -5.97 -29.63
C ARG A 1 -10.85 -4.87 -28.58
N GLN A 2 -11.74 -4.85 -27.57
CA GLN A 2 -11.78 -3.84 -26.49
C GLN A 2 -12.12 -4.53 -25.15
N TRP A 3 -11.61 -4.01 -24.03
CA TRP A 3 -11.91 -4.47 -22.66
C TRP A 3 -11.83 -3.32 -21.64
N ALA A 4 -12.27 -3.56 -20.41
CA ALA A 4 -12.18 -2.63 -19.27
C ALA A 4 -11.72 -3.37 -18.00
N GLY A 5 -11.31 -2.63 -16.97
CA GLY A 5 -10.87 -3.16 -15.68
C GLY A 5 -11.03 -2.15 -14.55
N PHE A 6 -10.91 -2.61 -13.30
CA PHE A 6 -11.13 -1.79 -12.11
C PHE A 6 -9.84 -1.18 -11.57
N TYR A 7 -9.94 0.07 -11.10
CA TYR A 7 -8.94 0.69 -10.24
C TYR A 7 -9.53 0.85 -8.84
N ALA A 8 -8.92 0.22 -7.85
CA ALA A 8 -9.19 0.50 -6.46
C ALA A 8 -8.47 1.80 -6.08
N LYS A 9 -9.18 2.93 -6.12
CA LYS A 9 -8.64 4.25 -5.80
C LYS A 9 -8.77 4.59 -4.33
N THR A 10 -7.73 5.19 -3.77
CA THR A 10 -7.73 5.85 -2.46
C THR A 10 -7.91 7.36 -2.63
N PRO A 11 -8.28 8.10 -1.56
CA PRO A 11 -8.44 9.56 -1.64
C PRO A 11 -7.19 10.32 -2.10
N ASP A 12 -5.99 9.79 -1.84
CA ASP A 12 -4.71 10.39 -2.22
C ASP A 12 -3.98 9.64 -3.35
N ASN A 13 -4.63 8.68 -3.99
CA ASN A 13 -4.10 7.83 -5.05
C ASN A 13 -2.82 7.03 -4.68
N ASN A 14 -2.50 6.87 -3.40
CA ASN A 14 -1.44 5.99 -2.90
C ASN A 14 -2.03 4.74 -2.24
N PRO A 15 -1.38 3.57 -2.32
CA PRO A 15 -1.88 2.37 -1.64
C PRO A 15 -1.87 2.52 -0.11
N ALA A 16 -2.64 1.66 0.54
CA ALA A 16 -2.58 1.41 1.97
C ALA A 16 -1.81 0.10 2.19
N ILE A 17 -0.65 0.19 2.84
CA ILE A 17 0.26 -0.95 3.02
C ILE A 17 0.72 -0.98 4.48
N GLY A 18 0.37 -2.03 5.22
CA GLY A 18 0.81 -2.18 6.61
C GLY A 18 -0.13 -3.01 7.47
N ARG A 19 0.12 -2.99 8.78
CA ARG A 19 -0.70 -3.70 9.78
C ARG A 19 -1.89 -2.84 10.20
N ILE A 20 -3.06 -3.46 10.33
CA ILE A 20 -4.23 -2.82 10.92
C ILE A 20 -4.12 -2.93 12.45
N GLN A 21 -4.12 -1.80 13.15
CA GLN A 21 -3.85 -1.75 14.60
C GLN A 21 -5.03 -2.24 15.46
N HIS A 22 -6.26 -2.22 14.93
CA HIS A 22 -7.47 -2.59 15.66
C HIS A 22 -7.93 -4.04 15.42
N VAL A 23 -7.19 -4.83 14.62
CA VAL A 23 -7.45 -6.26 14.39
C VAL A 23 -6.14 -7.02 14.43
N ASP A 24 -6.05 -8.02 15.31
CA ASP A 24 -4.85 -8.83 15.45
C ASP A 24 -4.49 -9.56 14.15
N GLU A 25 -3.20 -9.53 13.81
CA GLU A 25 -2.61 -10.20 12.65
C GLU A 25 -3.25 -9.87 11.28
N LEU A 26 -3.96 -8.75 11.18
CA LEU A 26 -4.51 -8.26 9.91
C LEU A 26 -3.54 -7.29 9.21
N TYR A 27 -3.23 -7.59 7.96
CA TYR A 27 -2.37 -6.77 7.09
C TYR A 27 -3.14 -6.37 5.83
N ILE A 28 -2.88 -5.16 5.34
CA ILE A 28 -3.45 -4.65 4.09
C ILE A 28 -2.33 -4.29 3.11
N ALA A 29 -2.58 -4.58 1.84
CA ALA A 29 -1.83 -4.09 0.69
C ALA A 29 -2.83 -3.90 -0.45
N ALA A 30 -3.49 -2.74 -0.48
CA ALA A 30 -4.61 -2.46 -1.38
C ALA A 30 -4.65 -0.98 -1.78
N GLY A 31 -5.54 -0.62 -2.72
CA GLY A 31 -5.75 0.79 -3.08
C GLY A 31 -4.69 1.38 -4.03
N PHE A 32 -4.04 0.54 -4.84
CA PHE A 32 -2.93 0.94 -5.71
C PHE A 32 -3.29 1.91 -6.85
N SER A 33 -4.55 2.30 -7.01
CA SER A 33 -4.96 3.45 -7.84
C SER A 33 -4.47 3.43 -9.30
N GLY A 34 -4.23 2.24 -9.86
CA GLY A 34 -3.82 2.03 -11.25
C GLY A 34 -2.34 1.77 -11.50
N HIS A 35 -1.48 1.93 -10.50
CA HIS A 35 -0.03 1.83 -10.66
C HIS A 35 0.58 0.71 -9.80
N GLY A 36 -0.23 -0.23 -9.29
CA GLY A 36 0.26 -1.30 -8.40
C GLY A 36 1.13 -2.37 -9.04
N PHE A 37 1.06 -2.57 -10.36
CA PHE A 37 1.78 -3.66 -11.02
C PHE A 37 3.30 -3.52 -10.89
N MET A 38 3.84 -2.31 -11.08
CA MET A 38 5.27 -2.02 -10.93
C MET A 38 5.76 -2.27 -9.49
N MET A 39 4.89 -2.09 -8.49
CA MET A 39 5.22 -2.21 -7.07
C MET A 39 5.05 -3.63 -6.52
N ALA A 40 4.36 -4.52 -7.25
CA ALA A 40 3.85 -5.78 -6.72
C ALA A 40 4.95 -6.68 -6.13
N LEU A 41 6.13 -6.76 -6.76
CA LEU A 41 7.25 -7.57 -6.27
C LEU A 41 7.79 -7.02 -4.94
N GLY A 42 8.09 -5.73 -4.89
CA GLY A 42 8.62 -5.08 -3.69
C GLY A 42 7.62 -5.12 -2.54
N VAL A 43 6.34 -4.85 -2.80
CA VAL A 43 5.29 -4.88 -1.78
C VAL A 43 5.02 -6.31 -1.30
N GLY A 44 5.06 -7.30 -2.18
CA GLY A 44 4.92 -8.72 -1.82
C GLY A 44 6.01 -9.17 -0.85
N GLU A 45 7.28 -8.87 -1.17
CA GLU A 45 8.41 -9.16 -0.27
C GLU A 45 8.29 -8.38 1.05
N ALA A 46 7.93 -7.10 0.97
CA ALA A 46 7.81 -6.23 2.14
C ALA A 46 6.76 -6.76 3.14
N ILE A 47 5.57 -7.12 2.65
CA ILE A 47 4.50 -7.68 3.47
C ILE A 47 4.87 -9.06 4.01
N ALA A 48 5.47 -9.93 3.19
CA ALA A 48 5.89 -11.26 3.65
C ALA A 48 6.92 -11.17 4.80
N GLU A 49 7.90 -10.28 4.69
CA GLU A 49 8.86 -10.04 5.76
C GLU A 49 8.21 -9.42 7.00
N LEU A 50 7.30 -8.47 6.82
CA LEU A 50 6.58 -7.83 7.92
C LEU A 50 5.77 -8.86 8.73
N ILE A 51 5.11 -9.81 8.05
CA ILE A 51 4.36 -10.89 8.69
C ILE A 51 5.29 -11.85 9.44
N VAL A 52 6.34 -12.35 8.79
CA VAL A 52 7.18 -13.42 9.35
C VAL A 52 8.19 -12.92 10.38
N LYS A 53 8.69 -11.70 10.22
CA LYS A 53 9.83 -11.15 10.99
C LYS A 53 9.44 -9.94 11.85
N GLY A 54 8.21 -9.44 11.73
CA GLY A 54 7.75 -8.21 12.40
C GLY A 54 8.36 -6.91 11.84
N LYS A 55 9.20 -7.01 10.81
CA LYS A 55 9.83 -5.87 10.11
C LYS A 55 10.29 -6.30 8.72
N SER A 56 10.37 -5.37 7.79
CA SER A 56 10.93 -5.60 6.46
C SER A 56 12.19 -4.77 6.22
N LYS A 57 13.10 -5.32 5.43
CA LYS A 57 14.30 -4.65 4.91
C LYS A 57 14.07 -4.02 3.54
N VAL A 58 12.95 -4.33 2.87
CA VAL A 58 12.58 -3.68 1.62
C VAL A 58 12.43 -2.18 1.88
N PRO A 59 13.04 -1.30 1.07
CA PRO A 59 12.98 0.15 1.24
C PRO A 59 11.63 0.70 0.78
N LEU A 60 10.56 0.25 1.44
CA LEU A 60 9.22 0.81 1.31
C LEU A 60 9.07 1.95 2.32
N ASP A 61 8.49 3.07 1.88
CA ASP A 61 8.15 4.16 2.79
C ASP A 61 6.88 3.81 3.58
N TRP A 62 7.08 3.19 4.75
CA TRP A 62 6.01 2.71 5.62
C TRP A 62 5.15 3.83 6.18
N ASP A 63 5.71 5.02 6.38
CA ASP A 63 4.93 6.18 6.80
C ASP A 63 4.05 6.63 5.64
N TRP A 64 4.64 6.83 4.46
CA TRP A 64 3.91 7.32 3.29
C TRP A 64 2.68 6.46 2.95
N TYR A 65 2.82 5.14 3.02
CA TYR A 65 1.75 4.17 2.72
C TYR A 65 0.93 3.71 3.94
N ASP A 66 1.12 4.32 5.11
CA ASP A 66 0.43 3.93 6.35
C ASP A 66 -1.09 3.82 6.14
N PRO A 67 -1.73 2.67 6.43
CA PRO A 67 -3.18 2.52 6.32
C PRO A 67 -3.96 3.46 7.25
N HIS A 68 -3.36 3.90 8.35
CA HIS A 68 -4.03 4.75 9.35
C HIS A 68 -3.97 6.25 9.01
N ARG A 69 -3.24 6.64 7.95
CA ARG A 69 -3.13 8.05 7.54
C ARG A 69 -4.49 8.68 7.20
N PHE A 70 -5.45 7.88 6.73
CA PHE A 70 -6.78 8.36 6.39
C PHE A 70 -7.59 8.75 7.63
N GLU A 71 -7.46 8.00 8.73
CA GLU A 71 -8.12 8.30 10.00
C GLU A 71 -7.58 9.59 10.62
N ARG A 72 -6.28 9.85 10.43
CA ARG A 72 -5.61 11.08 10.90
C ARG A 72 -5.80 12.28 9.99
N GLY A 73 -6.38 12.10 8.80
CA GLY A 73 -6.51 13.16 7.80
C GLY A 73 -5.19 13.55 7.12
N GLU A 74 -4.17 12.72 7.21
CA GLU A 74 -2.81 12.95 6.68
C GLU A 74 -2.68 12.48 5.22
N LEU A 75 -3.52 13.04 4.35
CA LEU A 75 -3.51 12.70 2.93
C LEU A 75 -2.20 13.12 2.27
N ARG A 76 -1.66 12.26 1.41
CA ARG A 76 -0.42 12.56 0.69
C ARG A 76 -0.69 13.56 -0.44
N SER A 77 0.21 14.53 -0.60
CA SER A 77 0.08 15.63 -1.57
C SER A 77 0.35 15.20 -3.01
N ALA A 78 1.00 14.06 -3.20
CA ALA A 78 1.31 13.49 -4.51
C ALA A 78 1.11 11.98 -4.54
N ALA A 79 0.74 11.45 -5.69
CA ALA A 79 0.82 10.02 -5.95
C ALA A 79 2.28 9.66 -6.26
N PHE A 80 2.87 8.75 -5.49
CA PHE A 80 4.17 8.21 -5.86
C PHE A 80 3.98 7.10 -6.89
N GLN A 81 4.56 7.28 -8.07
CA GLN A 81 4.51 6.31 -9.17
C GLN A 81 5.95 5.96 -9.56
N ILE A 82 6.29 4.67 -9.60
CA ILE A 82 7.60 4.18 -10.01
C ILE A 82 7.54 3.85 -11.50
N GLY A 83 7.77 4.86 -12.36
CA GLY A 83 7.75 4.72 -13.81
C GLY A 83 8.64 5.73 -14.50
#